data_AF-A0A2A2F6D9-F1
#
_entry.id   AF-A0A2A2F6D9-F1
#
_cell.length_a   1.000
_cell.length_b   1.000
_cell.length_c   1.000
_cell.angle_alpha   90.00
_cell.angle_beta   90.00
_cell.angle_gamma   90.00
#
_symmetry.space_group_name_H-M   'P 1'
#
loop_
_entity.id
_entity.type
_entity.pdbx_description
1 polymer ?
#
loop_
_entity_poly.entity_id
_entity_poly.type
_entity_poly.pdbx_seq_one_letter_code
_entity_poly.pdbx_strand_id
1 'polypeptide(L)'
;MSWFTRTAIWICAAVSVSPATASEARTYLEKRVEAYEQAIERCEQQVRERAFPGDELLEQLRQHELKQVRVFLIARAQQLESQCERPELTELSYTIGMLKRLDLSEETAERLKAVEDLLYTPSPWRFRERYESLPESMREALESEAYFQEPFDGVAVLEAMKAQ
;
A
#
# COMPACT_ATOMS: atom_id res chain seq x y z
N MET A 1 37.01 -53.65 -27.13
CA MET A 1 36.87 -53.99 -25.69
C MET A 1 37.70 -53.01 -24.90
N SER A 2 37.16 -52.59 -23.75
CA SER A 2 37.60 -51.54 -22.82
C SER A 2 37.31 -50.09 -23.24
N TRP A 3 37.02 -49.16 -22.34
CA TRP A 3 36.02 -49.11 -21.27
C TRP A 3 35.89 -47.62 -20.93
N PHE A 4 34.68 -47.18 -20.53
CA PHE A 4 34.40 -45.82 -20.07
C PHE A 4 35.16 -45.50 -18.78
N THR A 5 35.64 -44.26 -18.64
CA THR A 5 35.42 -43.49 -17.40
C THR A 5 35.32 -42.00 -17.72
N ARG A 6 34.08 -41.51 -17.68
CA ARG A 6 33.73 -40.10 -17.50
C ARG A 6 33.98 -39.75 -16.03
N THR A 7 34.78 -38.73 -15.76
CA THR A 7 34.83 -38.09 -14.45
C THR A 7 34.43 -36.64 -14.63
N ALA A 8 33.13 -36.37 -14.61
CA ALA A 8 32.62 -35.02 -14.47
C ALA A 8 32.75 -34.66 -12.98
N ILE A 9 33.75 -33.85 -12.66
CA ILE A 9 33.91 -33.25 -11.34
C ILE A 9 32.79 -32.21 -11.21
N TRP A 10 31.74 -32.56 -10.47
CA TRP A 10 30.77 -31.59 -10.00
C TRP A 10 31.43 -30.77 -8.88
N ILE A 11 31.98 -29.62 -9.24
CA ILE A 11 32.29 -28.57 -8.27
C ILE A 11 30.94 -27.96 -7.90
N CYS A 12 30.31 -28.48 -6.85
CA CYS A 12 29.29 -27.75 -6.13
C CYS A 12 30.00 -26.57 -5.45
N ALA A 13 30.08 -25.44 -6.13
CA ALA A 13 30.33 -24.17 -5.48
C ALA A 13 29.12 -23.91 -4.57
N ALA A 14 29.23 -24.31 -3.30
CA ALA A 14 28.41 -23.72 -2.26
C ALA A 14 28.75 -22.23 -2.26
N VAL A 15 27.88 -21.42 -2.86
CA VAL A 15 27.93 -19.97 -2.72
C VAL A 15 27.59 -19.71 -1.26
N SER A 16 28.59 -19.75 -0.39
CA SER A 16 28.45 -19.35 1.00
C SER A 16 28.12 -17.86 1.01
N VAL A 17 26.85 -17.55 1.28
CA VAL A 17 26.40 -16.19 1.58
C VAL A 17 27.28 -15.64 2.69
N SER A 18 28.01 -14.59 2.39
CA SER A 18 28.84 -13.95 3.39
C SER A 18 27.93 -13.29 4.43
N PRO A 19 28.23 -13.37 5.74
CA PRO A 19 27.42 -12.70 6.77
C PRO A 19 27.29 -11.18 6.55
N ALA A 20 28.22 -10.57 5.81
CA ALA A 20 28.12 -9.19 5.35
C ALA A 20 26.88 -8.92 4.47
N THR A 21 26.57 -9.80 3.51
CA THR A 21 25.43 -9.60 2.59
C THR A 21 24.08 -9.82 3.29
N ALA A 22 24.02 -10.70 4.30
CA ALA A 22 22.83 -10.90 5.12
C ALA A 22 22.56 -9.69 6.03
N SER A 23 23.59 -9.15 6.69
CA SER A 23 23.45 -7.95 7.52
C SER A 23 23.08 -6.72 6.67
N GLU A 24 23.67 -6.57 5.49
CA GLU A 24 23.34 -5.49 4.55
C GLU A 24 21.90 -5.60 4.03
N ALA A 25 21.45 -6.81 3.68
CA ALA A 25 20.07 -7.07 3.27
C ALA A 25 19.06 -6.70 4.36
N ARG A 26 19.33 -7.10 5.61
CA ARG A 26 18.48 -6.76 6.76
C ARG A 26 18.40 -5.25 6.97
N THR A 27 19.54 -4.56 7.05
CA THR A 27 19.58 -3.10 7.22
C THR A 27 18.90 -2.37 6.06
N TYR A 28 19.02 -2.88 4.84
CA TYR A 28 18.35 -2.29 3.68
C TYR A 28 16.84 -2.46 3.75
N LEU A 29 16.33 -3.64 4.13
CA LEU A 29 14.90 -3.87 4.36
C LEU A 29 14.36 -2.94 5.45
N GLU A 30 15.05 -2.84 6.58
CA GLU A 30 14.67 -1.97 7.71
C GLU A 30 14.50 -0.52 7.30
N LYS A 31 15.47 0.04 6.57
CA LYS A 31 15.38 1.42 6.07
C LYS A 31 14.18 1.66 5.17
N ARG A 32 13.77 0.65 4.39
CA ARG A 32 12.61 0.76 3.49
C ARG A 32 11.29 0.61 4.22
N VAL A 33 11.25 -0.20 5.28
CA VAL A 33 10.10 -0.27 6.19
C VAL A 33 9.94 1.07 6.91
N GLU A 34 11.01 1.60 7.49
CA GLU A 34 11.00 2.90 8.19
C GLU A 34 10.55 4.05 7.27
N ALA A 35 11.04 4.08 6.02
CA ALA A 35 10.61 5.08 5.05
C ALA A 35 9.10 4.98 4.72
N TYR A 36 8.56 3.76 4.66
CA TYR A 36 7.13 3.55 4.44
C TYR A 36 6.29 3.95 5.66
N GLU A 37 6.74 3.63 6.88
CA GLU A 37 6.09 4.08 8.12
C GLU A 37 6.05 5.61 8.21
N GLN A 38 7.15 6.29 7.87
CA GLN A 38 7.19 7.75 7.79
C GLN A 38 6.28 8.32 6.68
N ALA A 39 6.04 7.58 5.60
CA ALA A 39 5.08 7.98 4.58
C ALA A 39 3.65 7.92 5.11
N ILE A 40 3.28 6.85 5.82
CA ILE A 40 1.97 6.72 6.48
C ILE A 40 1.75 7.90 7.43
N GLU A 41 2.69 8.18 8.34
CA GLU A 41 2.57 9.28 9.30
C GLU A 41 2.38 10.65 8.64
N ARG A 42 3.12 10.92 7.54
CA ARG A 42 2.96 12.16 6.76
C ARG A 42 1.59 12.24 6.09
N CYS A 43 1.11 11.15 5.50
CA CYS A 43 -0.18 11.10 4.82
C CYS A 43 -1.33 11.27 5.83
N GLU A 44 -1.27 10.61 6.98
CA GLU A 44 -2.24 10.83 8.06
C GLU A 44 -2.20 12.27 8.60
N GLN A 45 -1.02 12.88 8.68
CA GLN A 45 -0.91 14.27 9.11
C GLN A 45 -1.62 15.21 8.12
N GLN A 46 -1.49 14.97 6.81
CA GLN A 46 -2.23 15.73 5.80
C GLN A 46 -3.74 15.60 5.99
N VAL A 47 -4.25 14.41 6.31
CA VAL A 47 -5.67 14.17 6.61
C VAL A 47 -6.09 14.96 7.85
N ARG A 48 -5.29 14.94 8.93
CA ARG A 48 -5.59 15.64 10.19
C ARG A 48 -5.58 17.16 10.04
N GLU A 49 -4.70 17.69 9.21
CA GLU A 49 -4.58 19.13 8.94
C GLU A 49 -5.57 19.63 7.88
N ARG A 50 -6.26 18.72 7.19
CA ARG A 50 -7.21 19.06 6.13
C ARG A 50 -8.40 19.82 6.71
N ALA A 51 -8.64 21.01 6.18
CA ALA A 51 -9.84 21.78 6.51
C ALA A 51 -11.10 21.01 6.13
N PHE A 52 -12.15 21.11 6.95
CA PHE A 52 -13.44 20.44 6.70
C PHE A 52 -14.11 20.95 5.41
N PRO A 53 -14.89 20.12 4.68
CA PRO A 53 -15.59 20.60 3.49
C PRO A 53 -16.62 21.66 3.85
N GLY A 54 -16.82 22.63 2.95
CA GLY A 54 -17.84 23.66 3.12
C GLY A 54 -19.27 23.12 2.95
N ASP A 55 -20.24 23.92 3.40
CA ASP A 55 -21.67 23.54 3.39
C ASP A 55 -22.19 23.19 2.00
N GLU A 56 -21.73 23.89 0.96
CA GLU A 56 -22.14 23.62 -0.44
C GLU A 56 -21.82 22.18 -0.85
N LEU A 57 -20.62 21.69 -0.51
CA LEU A 57 -20.22 20.32 -0.81
C LEU A 57 -21.00 19.30 0.04
N LEU A 58 -21.30 19.65 1.29
CA LEU A 58 -22.17 18.80 2.13
C LEU A 58 -23.58 18.68 1.54
N GLU A 59 -24.16 19.77 1.04
CA GLU A 59 -25.46 19.73 0.37
C GLU A 59 -25.43 18.91 -0.93
N GLN A 60 -24.38 19.03 -1.73
CA GLN A 60 -24.19 18.20 -2.93
C GLN A 60 -24.15 16.71 -2.59
N LEU A 61 -23.42 16.33 -1.54
CA LEU A 61 -23.40 14.94 -1.07
C LEU A 61 -24.79 14.47 -0.63
N ARG A 62 -25.61 15.33 -0.02
CA ARG A 62 -26.99 15.00 0.41
C ARG A 62 -27.96 14.77 -0.74
N GLN A 63 -27.62 15.17 -1.97
CA GLN A 63 -28.42 14.87 -3.17
C GLN A 63 -28.34 13.39 -3.58
N HIS A 64 -27.42 12.62 -3.01
CA HIS A 64 -27.22 11.21 -3.29
C HIS A 64 -27.72 10.31 -2.14
N GLU A 65 -27.97 9.04 -2.42
CA GLU A 65 -28.35 8.09 -1.38
C GLU A 65 -27.21 7.94 -0.35
N LEU A 66 -27.55 8.01 0.95
CA LEU A 66 -26.56 7.90 2.03
C LEU A 66 -25.65 6.66 1.91
N LYS A 67 -26.18 5.53 1.42
CA LYS A 67 -25.40 4.32 1.18
C LYS A 67 -24.33 4.53 0.10
N GLN A 68 -24.69 5.21 -1.00
CA GLN A 68 -23.76 5.53 -2.08
C GLN A 68 -22.69 6.52 -1.60
N VAL A 69 -23.11 7.57 -0.88
CA VAL A 69 -22.20 8.55 -0.29
C VAL A 69 -21.20 7.89 0.66
N ARG A 70 -21.67 7.01 1.54
CA ARG A 70 -20.79 6.24 2.44
C ARG A 70 -19.76 5.43 1.66
N VAL A 71 -20.17 4.74 0.60
CA VAL A 71 -19.23 3.97 -0.22
C VAL A 71 -18.23 4.90 -0.90
N PHE A 72 -18.69 6.03 -1.45
CA PHE A 72 -17.83 7.02 -2.09
C PHE A 72 -16.80 7.58 -1.11
N LEU A 73 -17.23 8.15 0.02
CA LEU A 73 -16.35 8.82 0.98
C LEU A 73 -15.26 7.87 1.51
N ILE A 74 -15.64 6.65 1.89
CA ILE A 74 -14.70 5.68 2.46
C ILE A 74 -13.72 5.19 1.39
N ALA A 75 -14.20 4.82 0.20
CA ALA A 75 -13.32 4.29 -0.83
C ALA A 75 -12.42 5.38 -1.44
N ARG A 76 -12.93 6.60 -1.62
CA ARG A 76 -12.15 7.71 -2.13
C ARG A 76 -11.08 8.17 -1.13
N ALA A 77 -11.42 8.26 0.16
CA ALA A 77 -10.44 8.54 1.21
C ALA A 77 -9.31 7.48 1.20
N GLN A 78 -9.67 6.19 1.23
CA GLN A 78 -8.70 5.09 1.16
C GLN A 78 -7.84 5.15 -0.10
N GLN A 79 -8.43 5.49 -1.26
CA GLN A 79 -7.70 5.62 -2.51
C GLN A 79 -6.66 6.73 -2.45
N LEU A 80 -7.02 7.90 -1.92
CA LEU A 80 -6.12 9.06 -1.84
C LEU A 80 -5.00 8.83 -0.81
N GLU A 81 -5.31 8.20 0.32
CA GLU A 81 -4.32 7.75 1.30
C GLU A 81 -3.33 6.76 0.66
N SER A 82 -3.83 5.71 -0.02
CA SER A 82 -2.97 4.77 -0.74
C SER A 82 -2.17 5.41 -1.87
N GLN A 83 -2.67 6.48 -2.50
CA GLN A 83 -1.93 7.25 -3.50
C GLN A 83 -0.81 8.08 -2.87
N CYS A 84 -1.05 8.64 -1.70
CA CYS A 84 -0.08 9.42 -0.93
C CYS A 84 1.12 8.56 -0.52
N GLU A 85 0.86 7.35 0.00
CA GLU A 85 1.91 6.42 0.45
C GLU A 85 2.60 5.63 -0.67
N ARG A 86 2.04 5.69 -1.89
CA ARG A 86 2.41 4.83 -3.01
C ARG A 86 3.90 4.85 -3.37
N PRO A 87 4.62 5.99 -3.36
CA PRO A 87 6.03 6.01 -3.73
C PRO A 87 6.88 5.11 -2.82
N GLU A 88 6.74 5.25 -1.50
CA GLU A 88 7.50 4.49 -0.51
C GLU A 88 7.05 3.02 -0.46
N LEU A 89 5.75 2.76 -0.61
CA LEU A 89 5.24 1.39 -0.76
C LEU A 89 5.85 0.69 -1.97
N THR A 90 5.96 1.38 -3.11
CA THR A 90 6.53 0.82 -4.34
C THR A 90 8.00 0.46 -4.15
N GLU A 91 8.77 1.34 -3.51
CA GLU A 91 10.19 1.09 -3.19
C GLU A 91 10.37 -0.09 -2.24
N LEU A 92 9.49 -0.23 -1.25
CA LEU A 92 9.49 -1.36 -0.32
C LEU A 92 9.12 -2.67 -1.04
N SER A 93 8.07 -2.68 -1.86
CA SER A 93 7.70 -3.85 -2.67
C SER A 93 8.83 -4.27 -3.62
N TYR A 94 9.50 -3.31 -4.27
CA TYR A 94 10.67 -3.58 -5.11
C TYR A 94 11.82 -4.20 -4.31
N THR A 95 12.10 -3.64 -3.13
CA THR A 95 13.12 -4.15 -2.21
C THR A 95 12.83 -5.58 -1.80
N ILE A 96 11.58 -5.90 -1.45
CA ILE A 96 11.17 -7.26 -1.13
C ILE A 96 11.43 -8.20 -2.31
N GLY A 97 10.97 -7.83 -3.51
CA GLY A 97 11.20 -8.63 -4.72
C GLY A 97 12.68 -8.84 -5.03
N MET A 98 13.54 -7.85 -4.76
CA MET A 98 14.99 -7.98 -4.90
C MET A 98 15.59 -8.94 -3.88
N LEU A 99 15.27 -8.79 -2.60
CA LEU A 99 15.84 -9.60 -1.52
C LEU A 99 15.41 -11.06 -1.60
N LYS A 100 14.18 -11.37 -2.07
CA LYS A 100 13.71 -12.75 -2.30
C LYS A 100 14.57 -13.56 -3.28
N ARG A 101 15.43 -12.91 -4.07
CA ARG A 101 16.33 -13.57 -5.03
C ARG A 101 17.72 -13.86 -4.46
N LEU A 102 18.00 -13.40 -3.25
CA LEU A 102 19.25 -13.64 -2.55
C LEU A 102 19.09 -14.87 -1.65
N ASP A 103 20.21 -15.54 -1.39
CA ASP A 103 20.27 -16.52 -0.31
C ASP A 103 20.45 -15.72 1.00
N LEU A 104 19.41 -15.74 1.83
CA LEU A 104 19.27 -14.90 3.02
C LEU A 104 19.44 -15.75 4.28
N SER A 105 19.88 -15.14 5.38
CA SER A 105 19.78 -15.79 6.68
C SER A 105 18.31 -16.07 7.02
N GLU A 106 18.06 -17.13 7.80
CA GLU A 106 16.71 -17.50 8.27
C GLU A 106 15.99 -16.32 8.93
N GLU A 107 16.67 -15.60 9.84
CA GLU A 107 16.15 -14.38 10.48
C GLU A 107 15.70 -13.32 9.47
N THR A 108 16.50 -13.07 8.42
CA THR A 108 16.17 -12.06 7.41
C THR A 108 15.01 -12.52 6.54
N ALA A 109 14.95 -13.81 6.21
CA ALA A 109 13.86 -14.39 5.43
C ALA A 109 12.52 -14.37 6.17
N GLU A 110 12.51 -14.69 7.47
CA GLU A 110 11.33 -14.60 8.33
C GLU A 110 10.81 -13.16 8.41
N ARG A 111 11.70 -12.20 8.59
CA ARG A 111 11.31 -10.79 8.66
C ARG A 111 10.79 -10.28 7.33
N LEU A 112 11.43 -10.66 6.22
CA LEU A 112 10.95 -10.35 4.88
C LEU A 112 9.53 -10.88 4.67
N LYS A 113 9.25 -12.10 5.14
CA LYS A 113 7.92 -12.71 5.06
C LYS A 113 6.89 -11.97 5.91
N ALA A 114 7.26 -11.55 7.12
CA ALA A 114 6.39 -10.76 7.98
C ALA A 114 5.99 -9.42 7.33
N VAL A 115 6.95 -8.71 6.73
CA VAL A 115 6.67 -7.48 5.97
C VAL A 115 5.78 -7.77 4.77
N GLU A 116 6.05 -8.84 4.02
CA GLU A 116 5.24 -9.24 2.86
C GLU A 116 3.77 -9.48 3.21
N ASP A 117 3.51 -10.21 4.30
CA ASP A 117 2.16 -10.53 4.75
C ASP A 117 1.37 -9.30 5.22
N LEU A 118 2.06 -8.28 5.74
CA LEU A 118 1.45 -6.99 6.10
C LEU A 118 1.11 -6.15 4.88
N LEU A 119 1.97 -6.13 3.85
CA LEU A 119 1.75 -5.30 2.67
C LEU A 119 0.69 -5.86 1.71
N TYR A 120 0.67 -7.19 1.53
CA TYR A 120 -0.17 -7.82 0.51
C TYR A 120 -1.49 -8.36 1.09
N THR A 121 -2.30 -7.45 1.65
CA THR A 121 -3.65 -7.78 2.11
C THR A 121 -4.70 -7.64 0.99
N PRO A 122 -5.79 -8.44 1.00
CA PRO A 122 -6.87 -8.33 0.01
C PRO A 122 -7.81 -7.14 0.24
N SER A 123 -7.61 -6.35 1.31
CA SER A 123 -8.49 -5.25 1.71
C SER A 123 -8.66 -4.18 0.61
N PRO A 124 -7.59 -3.67 -0.03
CA PRO A 124 -7.69 -2.61 -1.03
C PRO A 124 -8.55 -2.99 -2.25
N TRP A 125 -8.52 -4.26 -2.66
CA TRP A 125 -9.34 -4.76 -3.78
C TRP A 125 -10.83 -4.68 -3.49
N ARG A 126 -11.26 -5.07 -2.28
CA ARG A 126 -12.69 -5.04 -1.91
C ARG A 126 -13.26 -3.63 -1.85
N PHE A 127 -12.44 -2.64 -1.49
CA PHE A 127 -12.86 -1.24 -1.53
C PHE A 127 -13.03 -0.74 -2.95
N ARG A 128 -12.09 -1.10 -3.85
CA ARG A 128 -12.18 -0.79 -5.28
C ARG A 128 -13.45 -1.36 -5.92
N GLU A 129 -13.74 -2.64 -5.69
CA GLU A 129 -14.94 -3.29 -6.25
C GLU A 129 -16.23 -2.56 -5.84
N ARG A 130 -16.35 -2.16 -4.57
CA ARG A 130 -17.51 -1.38 -4.11
C ARG A 130 -17.55 0.02 -4.70
N TYR A 131 -16.40 0.67 -4.85
CA TYR A 131 -16.31 1.97 -5.49
C TYR A 131 -16.78 1.93 -6.94
N GLU A 132 -16.33 0.93 -7.69
CA GLU A 132 -16.71 0.72 -9.10
C GLU A 132 -18.20 0.38 -9.26
N SER A 133 -18.88 -0.07 -8.20
CA SER A 133 -20.34 -0.28 -8.20
C SER A 133 -21.17 1.02 -8.13
N LEU A 134 -20.54 2.17 -7.86
CA LEU A 134 -21.22 3.46 -7.84
C LEU A 134 -21.53 3.97 -9.25
N PRO A 135 -22.63 4.71 -9.45
CA PRO A 135 -22.90 5.38 -10.71
C PRO A 135 -21.70 6.21 -11.16
N GLU A 136 -21.27 6.04 -12.41
CA GLU A 136 -20.12 6.75 -12.96
C GLU A 136 -20.31 8.27 -12.90
N SER A 137 -21.49 8.77 -13.23
CA SER A 137 -21.82 10.19 -13.14
C SER A 137 -21.68 10.77 -11.72
N MET A 138 -22.01 9.98 -10.70
CA MET A 138 -21.80 10.39 -9.30
C MET A 138 -20.31 10.44 -8.97
N ARG A 139 -19.54 9.43 -9.39
CA ARG A 139 -18.09 9.42 -9.18
C ARG A 139 -17.42 10.61 -9.85
N GLU A 140 -17.70 10.85 -11.13
CA GLU A 140 -17.11 11.97 -11.88
C GLU A 140 -17.46 13.34 -11.27
N ALA A 141 -18.72 13.56 -10.92
CA ALA A 141 -19.16 14.81 -10.32
C ALA A 141 -18.42 15.08 -9.01
N LEU A 142 -18.41 14.11 -8.09
CA LEU A 142 -17.75 14.27 -6.80
C LEU A 142 -16.22 14.29 -6.92
N GLU A 143 -15.60 13.48 -7.78
CA GLU A 143 -14.15 13.49 -7.99
C GLU A 143 -13.63 14.81 -8.57
N SER A 144 -14.49 15.58 -9.25
CA SER A 144 -14.14 16.90 -9.76
C SER A 144 -13.99 17.97 -8.67
N GLU A 145 -14.57 17.74 -7.49
CA GLU A 145 -14.49 18.65 -6.36
C GLU A 145 -13.08 18.67 -5.78
N ALA A 146 -12.51 19.87 -5.61
CA ALA A 146 -11.14 20.04 -5.12
C ALA A 146 -10.90 19.36 -3.75
N TYR A 147 -11.95 19.28 -2.93
CA TYR A 147 -11.88 18.59 -1.64
C TYR A 147 -11.52 17.10 -1.79
N PHE A 148 -12.06 16.42 -2.80
CA PHE A 148 -11.87 14.99 -3.06
C PHE A 148 -10.68 14.65 -3.96
N GLN A 149 -9.76 15.61 -4.15
CA GLN A 149 -8.50 15.42 -4.88
C GLN A 149 -7.29 15.23 -3.95
N GLU A 150 -7.44 15.49 -2.65
CA GLU A 150 -6.39 15.37 -1.64
C GLU A 150 -6.86 14.50 -0.46
N PRO A 151 -5.95 13.85 0.28
CA PRO A 151 -6.32 13.03 1.43
C PRO A 151 -7.26 13.74 2.42
N PHE A 152 -8.29 13.04 2.87
CA PHE A 152 -9.32 13.57 3.77
C PHE A 152 -9.93 12.47 4.66
N ASP A 153 -10.60 12.87 5.74
CA ASP A 153 -11.29 11.95 6.65
C ASP A 153 -12.73 11.69 6.16
N GLY A 154 -12.92 10.57 5.46
CA GLY A 154 -14.25 10.17 4.96
C GLY A 154 -15.26 9.83 6.05
N VAL A 155 -14.82 9.42 7.24
CA VAL A 155 -15.71 9.13 8.37
C VAL A 155 -16.22 10.45 8.97
N ALA A 156 -15.32 11.41 9.21
CA ALA A 156 -15.69 12.72 9.74
C ALA A 156 -16.69 13.44 8.83
N VAL A 157 -16.48 13.42 7.51
CA VAL A 157 -17.42 13.98 6.53
C VAL A 157 -18.78 13.28 6.60
N LEU A 158 -18.79 11.94 6.67
CA LEU A 158 -20.03 11.17 6.77
C LEU A 158 -20.81 11.47 8.05
N GLU A 159 -20.14 11.65 9.19
CA GLU A 159 -20.81 11.98 10.44
C GLU A 159 -21.37 13.42 10.43
N ALA A 160 -20.66 14.39 9.87
CA ALA A 160 -21.19 15.75 9.72
C ALA A 160 -22.43 15.81 8.81
N MET A 161 -22.51 14.94 7.80
CA MET A 161 -23.70 14.82 6.98
C MET A 161 -24.93 14.32 7.75
N LYS A 162 -24.74 13.50 8.78
CA LYS A 162 -25.82 12.90 9.60
C LYS A 162 -26.25 13.79 10.78
N ALA A 163 -25.43 14.74 11.19
CA ALA A 163 -25.61 15.52 12.41
C ALA A 163 -26.67 16.64 12.31
N GLN A 164 -27.51 16.65 11.26
CA GLN A 164 -28.61 17.60 11.05
C GLN A 164 -29.93 16.87 10.87
#